data_AF-A0A8J6FN96-F1
#
_entry.id   AF-A0A8J6FN96-F1
#
_cell.length_a   1.000
_cell.length_b   1.000
_cell.length_c   1.000
_cell.angle_alpha   90.00
_cell.angle_beta   90.00
_cell.angle_gamma   90.00
#
_symmetry.space_group_name_H-M   'P 1'
#
loop_
_entity.id
_entity.type
_entity.pdbx_description
1 polymer ?
#
loop_
_entity_poly.entity_id
_entity_poly.type
_entity_poly.pdbx_seq_one_letter_code
_entity_poly.pdbx_strand_id
1 'polypeptide(L)'
;MMIQSSVKWTAVRTASCLRPGDFFQYQSSTSPANLTMKATSGEQPLTTSLPHVKKYSNSVSLYTNPARSENCPSSRPLLLFLPWLGSNVRSWEKYMQLYFKMGFDVLVAESSLSQFLWPKSGLEYAARLLDLLMGEKDLCSRKLYLHAMSIGGYIFAQMLVESSKEQREMLERIHGQVYDSLVIGSIERMATGVARMVSFPLLKVLVVRMTLLYFSFLKSYTMDYYRKGIEAFWETPVACPTLFFYSVDDPMSDHTTVDKLLRDWEKKGMEVQGKKWEKSVHAGHLREHTQEYTNILNNFINGLQARVPKSKL
;
A
#
# COMPACT_ATOMS: atom_id res chain seq x y z
N MET A 1 18.88 -55.79 8.76
CA MET A 1 18.13 -56.04 7.52
C MET A 1 17.70 -54.68 6.98
N MET A 2 18.45 -54.17 6.01
CA MET A 2 18.18 -52.88 5.34
C MET A 2 17.03 -53.06 4.35
N ILE A 3 16.09 -52.11 4.32
CA ILE A 3 15.24 -51.88 3.15
C ILE A 3 15.26 -50.38 2.88
N GLN A 4 16.11 -49.98 1.94
CA GLN A 4 15.97 -48.75 1.17
C GLN A 4 14.82 -48.95 0.17
N SER A 5 13.95 -47.95 0.00
CA SER A 5 13.17 -47.79 -1.22
C SER A 5 13.16 -46.33 -1.63
N SER A 6 13.99 -46.05 -2.64
CA SER A 6 14.06 -44.85 -3.45
C SER A 6 12.74 -44.57 -4.18
N VAL A 7 12.28 -43.32 -4.20
CA VAL A 7 11.29 -42.84 -5.18
C VAL A 7 11.96 -41.84 -6.10
N LYS A 8 11.89 -42.15 -7.39
CA LYS A 8 12.50 -41.47 -8.53
C LYS A 8 11.75 -40.18 -8.87
N TRP A 9 12.50 -39.14 -9.19
CA TRP A 9 12.02 -37.96 -9.90
C TRP A 9 11.92 -38.28 -11.40
N THR A 10 10.79 -37.94 -12.02
CA THR A 10 10.66 -37.93 -13.49
C THR A 10 10.09 -36.58 -13.91
N ALA A 11 10.91 -35.81 -14.62
CA ALA A 11 10.50 -34.60 -15.31
C ALA A 11 9.88 -34.99 -16.67
N VAL A 12 8.71 -34.42 -16.99
CA VAL A 12 8.18 -34.43 -18.35
C VAL A 12 7.80 -33.00 -18.71
N ARG A 13 8.53 -32.44 -19.68
CA ARG A 13 8.12 -31.27 -20.46
C ARG A 13 7.51 -31.77 -21.75
N THR A 14 6.29 -31.35 -22.07
CA THR A 14 5.85 -31.06 -23.45
C THR A 14 4.62 -30.17 -23.43
N ALA A 15 4.62 -29.20 -24.35
CA ALA A 15 3.60 -28.19 -24.57
C ALA A 15 2.41 -28.72 -25.38
N SER A 16 1.20 -28.20 -25.13
CA SER A 16 0.27 -27.69 -26.16
C SER A 16 -1.10 -27.32 -25.56
N CYS A 17 -1.62 -26.19 -26.03
CA CYS A 17 -2.97 -25.62 -25.92
C CYS A 17 -4.12 -26.54 -25.48
N LEU A 18 -5.00 -26.03 -24.59
CA LEU A 18 -6.47 -26.13 -24.67
C LEU A 18 -7.11 -25.09 -23.71
N ARG A 19 -8.27 -24.57 -24.11
CA ARG A 19 -9.04 -23.45 -23.53
C ARG A 19 -10.14 -23.95 -22.54
N PRO A 20 -10.86 -23.04 -21.83
CA PRO A 20 -11.36 -23.24 -20.48
C PRO A 20 -12.80 -23.77 -20.37
N GLY A 21 -13.06 -24.49 -19.29
CA GLY A 21 -14.39 -24.89 -18.85
C GLY A 21 -14.27 -26.00 -17.81
N ASP A 22 -14.47 -25.66 -16.53
CA ASP A 22 -15.56 -26.26 -15.74
C ASP A 22 -15.50 -25.86 -14.26
N PHE A 23 -16.56 -25.14 -13.89
CA PHE A 23 -17.38 -25.29 -12.70
C PHE A 23 -16.72 -25.44 -11.31
N PHE A 24 -16.87 -24.37 -10.54
CA PHE A 24 -16.93 -24.36 -9.08
C PHE A 24 -17.91 -25.42 -8.57
N GLN A 25 -17.41 -26.41 -7.84
CA GLN A 25 -18.24 -27.23 -6.94
C GLN A 25 -18.08 -26.70 -5.51
N TYR A 26 -19.15 -26.07 -5.05
CA TYR A 26 -19.38 -25.63 -3.68
C TYR A 26 -19.84 -26.85 -2.87
N GLN A 27 -19.10 -27.23 -1.83
CA GLN A 27 -19.58 -28.17 -0.82
C GLN A 27 -19.85 -27.43 0.48
N SER A 28 -21.15 -27.27 0.75
CA SER A 28 -21.72 -26.97 2.05
C SER A 28 -21.60 -28.18 2.96
N SER A 29 -21.02 -28.02 4.15
CA SER A 29 -21.21 -29.00 5.23
C SER A 29 -21.47 -28.30 6.57
N THR A 30 -22.71 -28.50 7.01
CA THR A 30 -23.32 -28.43 8.34
C THR A 30 -22.41 -28.50 9.57
N SER A 31 -22.76 -27.66 10.54
CA SER A 31 -22.34 -27.68 11.95
C SER A 31 -22.90 -28.89 12.71
N PRO A 32 -22.20 -29.38 13.75
CA PRO A 32 -22.88 -29.79 14.98
C PRO A 32 -22.33 -29.07 16.22
N ALA A 33 -23.22 -29.04 17.21
CA ALA A 33 -23.23 -28.20 18.41
C ALA A 33 -22.16 -28.52 19.49
N ASN A 34 -21.91 -27.49 20.30
CA ASN A 34 -21.56 -27.47 21.73
C ASN A 34 -20.57 -28.51 22.27
N LEU A 35 -19.34 -28.05 22.48
CA LEU A 35 -18.42 -28.59 23.50
C LEU A 35 -17.82 -27.42 24.29
N THR A 36 -18.34 -27.24 25.50
CA THR A 36 -17.79 -26.37 26.54
C THR A 36 -16.44 -26.93 26.98
N MET A 37 -15.35 -26.23 26.69
CA MET A 37 -14.04 -26.53 27.28
C MET A 37 -13.56 -25.36 28.15
N LYS A 38 -13.18 -25.73 29.37
CA LYS A 38 -12.63 -24.91 30.45
C LYS A 38 -11.50 -24.00 29.96
N ALA A 39 -11.60 -22.73 30.34
CA ALA A 39 -10.49 -21.79 30.30
C ALA A 39 -9.35 -22.31 31.19
N THR A 40 -8.19 -22.54 30.59
CA THR A 40 -6.93 -22.77 31.31
C THR A 40 -5.99 -21.64 30.93
N SER A 41 -5.73 -20.80 31.93
CA SER A 41 -4.70 -19.78 32.09
C SER A 41 -3.50 -19.82 31.12
N GLY A 42 -3.17 -18.68 30.51
CA GLY A 42 -1.87 -18.50 29.89
C GLY A 42 -1.65 -17.33 28.93
N GLU A 43 -2.50 -16.30 28.83
CA GLU A 43 -2.13 -15.07 28.12
C GLU A 43 -1.68 -14.01 29.12
N GLN A 44 -0.36 -13.80 29.21
CA GLN A 44 0.16 -12.57 29.79
C GLN A 44 -0.33 -11.38 28.93
N PRO A 45 -0.83 -10.30 29.54
CA PRO A 45 -1.17 -9.10 28.79
C PRO A 45 0.12 -8.57 28.17
N LEU A 46 0.19 -8.50 26.84
CA LEU A 46 1.25 -7.79 26.16
C LEU A 46 1.16 -6.32 26.62
N THR A 47 2.05 -5.92 27.52
CA THR A 47 2.23 -4.52 27.92
C THR A 47 2.66 -3.76 26.67
N THR A 48 1.68 -3.21 25.95
CA THR A 48 1.93 -2.45 24.74
C THR A 48 2.45 -1.09 25.18
N SER A 49 3.76 -1.00 25.39
CA SER A 49 4.43 0.27 25.63
C SER A 49 4.16 1.20 24.45
N LEU A 50 3.84 2.46 24.74
CA LEU A 50 3.53 3.46 23.72
C LEU A 50 4.74 3.59 22.76
N PRO A 51 4.50 3.70 21.44
CA PRO A 51 5.59 3.87 20.49
C PRO A 51 6.38 5.14 20.79
N HIS A 52 7.69 5.08 20.58
CA HIS A 52 8.50 6.29 20.62
C HIS A 52 8.28 7.07 19.32
N VAL A 53 8.04 8.38 19.42
CA VAL A 53 7.66 9.23 18.28
C VAL A 53 8.68 10.35 18.10
N LYS A 54 9.37 10.36 16.96
CA LYS A 54 10.21 11.48 16.52
C LYS A 54 9.46 12.28 15.47
N LYS A 55 9.08 13.52 15.79
CA LYS A 55 8.41 14.43 14.85
C LYS A 55 9.43 15.17 14.01
N TYR A 56 9.27 15.14 12.69
CA TYR A 56 10.06 15.96 11.75
C TYR A 56 9.30 17.21 11.32
N SER A 57 7.97 17.12 11.26
CA SER A 57 7.08 18.26 11.04
C SER A 57 5.68 17.96 11.58
N ASN A 58 4.74 18.90 11.40
CA ASN A 58 3.34 18.70 11.78
C ASN A 58 2.66 17.55 11.04
N SER A 59 3.17 17.17 9.86
CA SER A 59 2.59 16.12 9.03
C SER A 59 3.54 14.95 8.78
N VAL A 60 4.72 14.92 9.41
CA VAL A 60 5.69 13.84 9.22
C VAL A 60 6.26 13.41 10.57
N SER A 61 6.03 12.15 10.94
CA SER A 61 6.46 11.57 12.20
C SER A 61 6.97 10.14 12.01
N LEU A 62 8.10 9.83 12.65
CA LEU A 62 8.65 8.49 12.73
C LEU A 62 8.20 7.83 14.03
N TYR A 63 7.60 6.65 13.90
CA TYR A 63 7.17 5.83 15.00
C TYR A 63 8.07 4.60 15.09
N THR A 64 8.67 4.40 16.26
CA THR A 64 9.55 3.26 16.56
C THR A 64 8.96 2.41 17.68
N ASN A 65 9.03 1.10 17.52
CA ASN A 65 8.51 0.17 18.54
C ASN A 65 9.56 -0.07 19.65
N PRO A 66 9.33 0.38 20.90
CA PRO A 66 10.29 0.24 21.99
C PRO A 66 10.53 -1.22 22.41
N ALA A 67 9.57 -2.12 22.18
CA ALA A 67 9.67 -3.53 22.60
C ALA A 67 10.73 -4.34 21.82
N ARG A 68 11.40 -3.76 20.83
CA ARG A 68 12.47 -4.41 20.05
C ARG A 68 13.77 -3.58 20.00
N SER A 69 14.00 -2.75 21.02
CA SER A 69 15.13 -1.81 21.11
C SER A 69 16.53 -2.46 21.21
N GLU A 70 16.63 -3.79 21.31
CA GLU A 70 17.93 -4.47 21.50
C GLU A 70 18.76 -4.63 20.21
N ASN A 71 18.15 -4.41 19.02
CA ASN A 71 18.86 -4.43 17.75
C ASN A 71 19.17 -3.00 17.27
N CYS A 72 20.36 -2.79 16.68
CA CYS A 72 20.81 -1.48 16.18
C CYS A 72 19.72 -0.81 15.31
N PRO A 73 19.32 0.44 15.56
CA PRO A 73 18.21 1.11 14.85
C PRO A 73 18.33 1.07 13.31
N SER A 74 19.56 1.18 12.79
CA SER A 74 19.87 1.11 11.35
C SER A 74 19.64 -0.25 10.71
N SER A 75 19.44 -1.31 11.51
CA SER A 75 19.15 -2.67 11.00
C SER A 75 17.67 -2.89 10.69
N ARG A 76 16.77 -2.05 11.24
CA ARG A 76 15.32 -2.22 11.08
C ARG A 76 14.85 -1.64 9.76
N PRO A 77 14.03 -2.36 8.98
CA PRO A 77 13.47 -1.81 7.75
C PRO A 77 12.56 -0.61 8.07
N LEU A 78 12.57 0.37 7.18
CA LEU A 78 11.76 1.58 7.27
C LEU A 78 10.58 1.47 6.31
N LEU A 79 9.38 1.68 6.82
CA LEU A 79 8.20 1.89 5.99
C LEU A 79 7.93 3.38 5.84
N LEU A 80 7.93 3.88 4.62
CA LEU A 80 7.26 5.13 4.28
C LEU A 80 5.77 4.84 4.11
N PHE A 81 4.96 5.34 5.04
CA PHE A 81 3.52 5.18 5.03
C PHE A 81 2.84 6.50 4.64
N LEU A 82 2.13 6.48 3.51
CA LEU A 82 1.39 7.62 2.97
C LEU A 82 -0.11 7.34 3.13
N PRO A 83 -0.75 7.77 4.24
CA PRO A 83 -2.16 7.49 4.48
C PRO A 83 -3.09 8.27 3.55
N TRP A 84 -4.37 7.91 3.59
CA TRP A 84 -5.41 8.62 2.86
C TRP A 84 -5.67 10.02 3.43
N LEU A 85 -6.34 10.83 2.63
CA LEU A 85 -6.61 12.22 2.96
C LEU A 85 -7.44 12.38 4.24
N GLY A 86 -6.98 13.23 5.16
CA GLY A 86 -7.73 13.57 6.37
C GLY A 86 -7.85 12.42 7.38
N SER A 87 -7.04 11.37 7.23
CA SER A 87 -6.93 10.32 8.23
C SER A 87 -6.43 10.91 9.54
N ASN A 88 -6.91 10.38 10.67
CA ASN A 88 -6.31 10.64 11.97
C ASN A 88 -5.53 9.40 12.44
N VAL A 89 -4.69 9.59 13.46
CA VAL A 89 -3.83 8.53 14.03
C VAL A 89 -4.60 7.23 14.29
N ARG A 90 -5.80 7.30 14.89
CA ARG A 90 -6.59 6.10 15.22
C ARG A 90 -6.99 5.30 13.99
N SER A 91 -7.19 5.96 12.86
CA SER A 91 -7.65 5.30 11.65
C SER A 91 -6.56 4.45 11.02
N TRP A 92 -5.31 4.94 11.00
CA TRP A 92 -4.20 4.22 10.40
C TRP A 92 -3.30 3.47 11.40
N GLU A 93 -3.49 3.66 12.71
CA GLU A 93 -2.71 3.00 13.77
C GLU A 93 -2.66 1.46 13.58
N LYS A 94 -3.77 0.83 13.16
CA LYS A 94 -3.80 -0.62 12.92
C LYS A 94 -2.79 -1.05 11.85
N TYR A 95 -2.59 -0.25 10.81
CA TYR A 95 -1.59 -0.52 9.77
C TYR A 95 -0.18 -0.43 10.36
N MET A 96 0.12 0.63 11.11
CA MET A 96 1.39 0.79 11.82
C MET A 96 1.70 -0.42 12.71
N GLN A 97 0.71 -0.87 13.49
CA GLN A 97 0.86 -2.02 14.38
C GLN A 97 1.14 -3.34 13.62
N LEU A 98 0.58 -3.52 12.42
CA LEU A 98 0.90 -4.66 11.57
C LEU A 98 2.39 -4.65 11.17
N TYR A 99 2.88 -3.51 10.71
CA TYR A 99 4.29 -3.36 10.31
C TYR A 99 5.26 -3.47 11.50
N PHE A 100 4.87 -2.99 12.68
CA PHE A 100 5.64 -3.20 13.90
C PHE A 100 5.83 -4.67 14.24
N LYS A 101 4.78 -5.50 14.07
CA LYS A 101 4.88 -6.96 14.25
C LYS A 101 5.86 -7.58 13.24
N MET A 102 5.87 -7.07 12.01
CA MET A 102 6.83 -7.44 10.95
C MET A 102 8.23 -6.83 11.12
N GLY A 103 8.48 -6.07 12.20
CA GLY A 103 9.80 -5.54 12.56
C GLY A 103 10.18 -4.20 11.94
N PHE A 104 9.23 -3.48 11.36
CA PHE A 104 9.47 -2.17 10.77
C PHE A 104 9.43 -1.07 11.81
N ASP A 105 10.11 0.03 11.49
CA ASP A 105 9.73 1.35 11.98
C ASP A 105 8.95 2.08 10.88
N VAL A 106 8.04 2.97 11.27
CA VAL A 106 7.05 3.53 10.35
C VAL A 106 7.18 5.05 10.32
N LEU A 107 7.62 5.58 9.18
CA LEU A 107 7.58 7.00 8.88
C LEU A 107 6.25 7.33 8.24
N VAL A 108 5.37 7.98 8.99
CA VAL A 108 4.06 8.42 8.51
C VAL A 108 4.18 9.84 7.98
N ALA A 109 3.78 10.04 6.72
CA ALA A 109 3.75 11.33 6.05
C ALA A 109 2.31 11.65 5.60
N GLU A 110 1.61 12.42 6.43
CA GLU A 110 0.21 12.78 6.24
C GLU A 110 0.05 13.88 5.19
N SER A 111 -0.89 13.67 4.26
CA SER A 111 -1.19 14.63 3.21
C SER A 111 -2.35 15.54 3.58
N SER A 112 -2.33 16.77 3.05
CA SER A 112 -3.42 17.73 3.20
C SER A 112 -4.21 17.90 1.90
N LEU A 113 -5.47 18.34 2.01
CA LEU A 113 -6.32 18.55 0.83
C LEU A 113 -5.75 19.65 -0.07
N SER A 114 -5.09 20.65 0.53
CA SER A 114 -4.44 21.74 -0.21
C SER A 114 -3.30 21.25 -1.10
N GLN A 115 -2.54 20.23 -0.69
CA GLN A 115 -1.48 19.63 -1.51
C GLN A 115 -2.04 18.92 -2.74
N PHE A 116 -3.24 18.35 -2.61
CA PHE A 116 -3.95 17.77 -3.74
C PHE A 116 -4.51 18.85 -4.65
N LEU A 117 -5.33 19.76 -4.12
CA LEU A 117 -5.99 20.81 -4.92
C LEU A 117 -4.98 21.80 -5.52
N TRP A 118 -3.85 22.05 -4.88
CA TRP A 118 -2.81 22.94 -5.41
C TRP A 118 -1.52 22.15 -5.66
N PRO A 119 -1.35 21.54 -6.85
CA PRO A 119 -0.26 20.57 -7.07
C PRO A 119 1.14 21.10 -6.83
N LYS A 120 1.38 22.41 -6.97
CA LYS A 120 2.65 23.04 -6.58
C LYS A 120 2.98 22.82 -5.09
N SER A 121 1.99 22.99 -4.21
CA SER A 121 2.16 22.70 -2.79
C SER A 121 2.41 21.22 -2.52
N GLY A 122 1.80 20.34 -3.34
CA GLY A 122 2.06 18.90 -3.32
C GLY A 122 3.48 18.54 -3.76
N LEU A 123 4.00 19.16 -4.81
CA LEU A 123 5.39 19.02 -5.27
C LEU A 123 6.38 19.50 -4.22
N GLU A 124 6.16 20.68 -3.63
CA GLU A 124 7.00 21.18 -2.55
C GLU A 124 6.99 20.25 -1.33
N TYR A 125 5.85 19.62 -1.03
CA TYR A 125 5.78 18.62 0.03
C TYR A 125 6.55 17.34 -0.33
N ALA A 126 6.42 16.87 -1.58
CA ALA A 126 7.16 15.73 -2.09
C ALA A 126 8.69 15.96 -2.05
N ALA A 127 9.16 17.14 -2.47
CA ALA A 127 10.56 17.55 -2.36
C ALA A 127 11.07 17.47 -0.91
N ARG A 128 10.31 18.03 0.04
CA ARG A 128 10.68 17.97 1.47
C ARG A 128 10.75 16.54 2.01
N LEU A 129 9.88 15.63 1.54
CA LEU A 129 9.94 14.23 1.93
C LEU A 129 11.19 13.54 1.37
N LEU A 130 11.56 13.84 0.13
CA LEU A 130 12.78 13.32 -0.49
C LEU A 130 14.05 13.82 0.23
N ASP A 131 14.10 15.12 0.52
CA ASP A 131 15.20 15.73 1.27
C ASP A 131 15.34 15.12 2.66
N LEU A 132 14.22 14.86 3.34
CA LEU A 132 14.22 14.21 4.64
C LEU A 132 14.73 12.77 4.56
N LEU A 133 14.23 11.98 3.61
CA LEU A 133 14.63 10.58 3.43
C LEU A 133 16.11 10.45 3.09
N MET A 134 16.66 11.39 2.32
CA MET A 134 18.05 11.39 1.89
C MET A 134 19.00 12.00 2.95
N GLY A 135 18.58 13.08 3.60
CA GLY A 135 19.41 13.87 4.50
C GLY A 135 19.55 13.30 5.92
N GLU A 136 18.53 12.58 6.41
CA GLU A 136 18.59 11.98 7.74
C GLU A 136 19.32 10.63 7.70
N LYS A 137 20.51 10.55 8.31
CA LYS A 137 21.38 9.35 8.32
C LYS A 137 20.66 8.07 8.78
N ASP A 138 19.78 8.22 9.76
CA ASP A 138 19.01 7.10 10.31
C ASP A 138 17.97 6.58 9.30
N LEU A 139 17.39 7.44 8.46
CA LEU A 139 16.40 7.04 7.46
C LEU A 139 17.09 6.50 6.19
N CYS A 140 18.10 7.21 5.70
CA CYS A 140 18.72 6.94 4.39
C CYS A 140 19.51 5.61 4.36
N SER A 141 19.96 5.12 5.53
CA SER A 141 20.73 3.88 5.67
C SER A 141 19.86 2.62 5.78
N ARG A 142 18.55 2.77 6.00
CA ARG A 142 17.64 1.64 6.23
C ARG A 142 17.09 1.11 4.91
N LYS A 143 16.68 -0.17 4.92
CA LYS A 143 15.92 -0.74 3.80
C LYS A 143 14.55 -0.10 3.74
N LEU A 144 14.25 0.59 2.63
CA LEU A 144 13.02 1.33 2.45
C LEU A 144 11.92 0.45 1.83
N TYR A 145 10.71 0.60 2.36
CA TYR A 145 9.47 0.04 1.82
C TYR A 145 8.44 1.15 1.73
N LEU A 146 7.48 1.01 0.82
CA LEU A 146 6.39 1.97 0.64
C LEU A 146 5.06 1.30 0.92
N HIS A 147 4.18 2.01 1.62
CA HIS A 147 2.76 1.73 1.59
C HIS A 147 1.99 3.03 1.39
N ALA A 148 1.35 3.18 0.23
CA ALA A 148 0.59 4.35 -0.14
C ALA A 148 -0.90 4.04 -0.29
N MET A 149 -1.74 4.82 0.39
CA MET A 149 -3.18 4.64 0.44
C MET A 149 -3.91 5.80 -0.23
N SER A 150 -4.91 5.55 -1.08
CA SER A 150 -5.74 6.60 -1.68
C SER A 150 -4.90 7.72 -2.31
N ILE A 151 -5.06 8.98 -1.88
CA ILE A 151 -4.27 10.11 -2.36
C ILE A 151 -2.78 10.04 -2.00
N GLY A 152 -2.38 9.18 -1.06
CA GLY A 152 -0.98 8.89 -0.79
C GLY A 152 -0.23 8.39 -2.02
N GLY A 153 -0.91 7.66 -2.92
CA GLY A 153 -0.33 7.27 -4.21
C GLY A 153 -0.01 8.47 -5.12
N TYR A 154 -0.85 9.51 -5.08
CA TYR A 154 -0.58 10.76 -5.77
C TYR A 154 0.63 11.49 -5.19
N ILE A 155 0.78 11.55 -3.87
CA ILE A 155 1.97 12.14 -3.24
C ILE A 155 3.23 11.39 -3.66
N PHE A 156 3.18 10.05 -3.69
CA PHE A 156 4.31 9.27 -4.19
C PHE A 156 4.60 9.55 -5.67
N ALA A 157 3.57 9.66 -6.51
CA ALA A 157 3.75 10.05 -7.91
C ALA A 157 4.41 11.43 -8.05
N GLN A 158 4.08 12.40 -7.18
CA GLN A 158 4.77 13.69 -7.15
C GLN A 158 6.23 13.57 -6.69
N MET A 159 6.55 12.66 -5.77
CA MET A 159 7.94 12.35 -5.42
C MET A 159 8.72 11.80 -6.63
N LEU A 160 8.10 11.00 -7.50
CA LEU A 160 8.75 10.50 -8.72
C LEU A 160 9.01 11.63 -9.73
N VAL A 161 8.11 12.61 -9.82
CA VAL A 161 8.25 13.77 -10.72
C VAL A 161 9.34 14.72 -10.24
N GLU A 162 9.39 14.99 -8.94
CA GLU A 162 10.26 16.01 -8.35
C GLU A 162 11.67 15.49 -8.03
N SER A 163 11.88 14.17 -8.01
CA SER A 163 13.16 13.59 -7.62
C SER A 163 14.33 14.03 -8.50
N SER A 164 15.40 14.51 -7.88
CA SER A 164 16.72 14.59 -8.51
C SER A 164 17.24 13.21 -8.91
N LYS A 165 18.33 13.14 -9.66
CA LYS A 165 18.95 11.86 -10.02
C LYS A 165 19.34 11.04 -8.77
N GLU A 166 19.93 11.67 -7.77
CA GLU A 166 20.38 11.02 -6.53
C GLU A 166 19.18 10.56 -5.68
N GLN A 167 18.13 11.39 -5.62
CA GLN A 167 16.88 11.04 -4.94
C GLN A 167 16.16 9.90 -5.67
N ARG A 168 16.23 9.86 -6.99
CA ARG A 168 15.67 8.79 -7.81
C ARG A 168 16.38 7.46 -7.53
N GLU A 169 17.71 7.46 -7.52
CA GLU A 169 18.53 6.30 -7.15
C GLU A 169 18.23 5.83 -5.71
N MET A 170 17.86 6.76 -4.80
CA MET A 170 17.38 6.40 -3.47
C MET A 170 16.03 5.70 -3.48
N LEU A 171 15.06 6.23 -4.23
CA LEU A 171 13.74 5.60 -4.36
C LEU A 171 13.85 4.22 -5.03
N GLU A 172 14.80 4.02 -5.93
CA GLU A 172 15.07 2.70 -6.54
C GLU A 172 15.56 1.65 -5.53
N ARG A 173 15.95 2.05 -4.31
CA ARG A 173 16.23 1.13 -3.20
C ARG A 173 14.96 0.67 -2.47
N ILE A 174 13.77 1.07 -2.88
CA ILE A 174 12.53 0.54 -2.30
C ILE A 174 12.46 -0.96 -2.60
N HIS A 175 12.42 -1.78 -1.55
CA HIS A 175 12.45 -3.25 -1.66
C HIS A 175 11.07 -3.86 -1.91
N GLY A 176 10.01 -3.10 -1.60
CA GLY A 176 8.63 -3.54 -1.80
C GLY A 176 7.65 -2.39 -1.68
N GLN A 177 6.59 -2.45 -2.47
CA GLN A 177 5.53 -1.46 -2.52
C GLN A 177 4.18 -2.09 -2.22
N VAL A 178 3.37 -1.40 -1.43
CA VAL A 178 1.97 -1.72 -1.20
C VAL A 178 1.14 -0.50 -1.59
N TYR A 179 0.16 -0.72 -2.45
CA TYR A 179 -0.80 0.28 -2.88
C TYR A 179 -2.18 -0.15 -2.44
N ASP A 180 -2.85 0.68 -1.64
CA ASP A 180 -4.17 0.37 -1.09
C ASP A 180 -5.19 1.43 -1.53
N SER A 181 -6.19 0.98 -2.30
CA SER A 181 -7.30 1.82 -2.75
C SER A 181 -6.83 3.11 -3.44
N LEU A 182 -5.89 3.04 -4.38
CA LEU A 182 -5.38 4.27 -5.04
C LEU A 182 -6.51 5.05 -5.72
N VAL A 183 -6.45 6.38 -5.65
CA VAL A 183 -7.34 7.23 -6.45
C VAL A 183 -6.88 7.17 -7.89
N ILE A 184 -7.58 6.39 -8.71
CA ILE A 184 -7.21 6.10 -10.10
C ILE A 184 -8.46 5.96 -10.95
N GLY A 185 -8.41 6.47 -12.18
CA GLY A 185 -9.54 6.50 -13.11
C GLY A 185 -9.83 7.91 -13.59
N SER A 186 -11.06 8.16 -14.03
CA SER A 186 -11.45 9.46 -14.56
C SER A 186 -11.76 10.48 -13.45
N ILE A 187 -11.65 11.77 -13.79
CA ILE A 187 -11.98 12.87 -12.88
C ILE A 187 -13.45 12.79 -12.47
N GLU A 188 -14.34 12.38 -13.37
CA GLU A 188 -15.76 12.19 -13.11
C GLU A 188 -16.01 11.09 -12.07
N ARG A 189 -15.27 9.98 -12.15
CA ARG A 189 -15.35 8.90 -11.15
C ARG A 189 -14.87 9.41 -9.79
N MET A 190 -13.72 10.07 -9.75
CA MET A 190 -13.22 10.68 -8.53
C MET A 190 -14.22 11.69 -7.94
N ALA A 191 -14.75 12.61 -8.75
CA ALA A 191 -15.75 13.58 -8.31
C ALA A 191 -17.01 12.89 -7.76
N THR A 192 -17.45 11.82 -8.41
CA THR A 192 -18.58 11.00 -7.94
C THR A 192 -18.28 10.31 -6.62
N GLY A 193 -17.07 9.78 -6.44
CA GLY A 193 -16.64 9.15 -5.19
C GLY A 193 -16.55 10.14 -4.04
N VAL A 194 -16.01 11.34 -4.27
CA VAL A 194 -16.04 12.44 -3.28
C VAL A 194 -17.49 12.79 -2.92
N ALA A 195 -18.37 12.92 -3.91
CA ALA A 195 -19.78 13.21 -3.67
C ALA A 195 -20.50 12.11 -2.88
N ARG A 196 -20.09 10.84 -2.99
CA ARG A 196 -20.66 9.75 -2.18
C ARG A 196 -20.33 9.88 -0.69
N MET A 197 -19.27 10.58 -0.32
CA MET A 197 -18.91 10.86 1.08
C MET A 197 -19.84 11.90 1.72
N VAL A 198 -20.64 12.61 0.92
CA VAL A 198 -21.59 13.62 1.39
C VAL A 198 -22.96 13.00 1.64
N SER A 199 -23.56 13.25 2.80
CA SER A 199 -24.83 12.63 3.19
C SER A 199 -26.04 13.11 2.39
N PHE A 200 -26.09 14.40 2.02
CA PHE A 200 -27.30 15.02 1.44
C PHE A 200 -27.38 14.88 -0.09
N PRO A 201 -28.45 14.31 -0.67
CA PRO A 201 -28.56 14.02 -2.11
C PRO A 201 -28.40 15.23 -3.04
N LEU A 202 -29.02 16.37 -2.73
CA LEU A 202 -28.90 17.59 -3.55
C LEU A 202 -27.46 18.12 -3.54
N LEU A 203 -26.77 18.00 -2.39
CA LEU A 203 -25.38 18.43 -2.26
C LEU A 203 -24.44 17.53 -3.06
N LYS A 204 -24.77 16.24 -3.27
CA LYS A 204 -23.97 15.34 -4.13
C LYS A 204 -23.86 15.88 -5.56
N VAL A 205 -24.99 16.25 -6.16
CA VAL A 205 -25.02 16.79 -7.54
C VAL A 205 -24.22 18.09 -7.62
N LEU A 206 -24.36 18.96 -6.62
CA LEU A 206 -23.61 20.20 -6.55
C LEU A 206 -22.10 19.94 -6.42
N VAL A 207 -21.69 19.02 -5.54
CA VAL A 207 -20.28 18.65 -5.33
C VAL A 207 -19.66 18.12 -6.62
N VAL A 208 -20.31 17.18 -7.33
CA VAL A 208 -19.81 16.69 -8.62
C VAL A 208 -19.62 17.84 -9.61
N ARG A 209 -20.64 18.70 -9.77
CA ARG A 209 -20.56 19.85 -10.69
C ARG A 209 -19.44 20.80 -10.32
N MET A 210 -19.30 21.15 -9.05
CA MET A 210 -18.26 22.07 -8.57
C MET A 210 -16.86 21.47 -8.73
N THR A 211 -16.68 20.18 -8.45
CA THR A 211 -15.40 19.48 -8.65
C THR A 211 -15.01 19.47 -10.14
N LEU A 212 -15.96 19.15 -11.04
CA LEU A 212 -15.70 19.19 -12.48
C LEU A 212 -15.42 20.61 -12.98
N LEU A 213 -16.17 21.60 -12.50
CA LEU A 213 -15.98 23.01 -12.84
C LEU A 213 -14.60 23.50 -12.43
N TYR A 214 -14.18 23.14 -11.20
CA TYR A 214 -12.86 23.44 -10.68
C TYR A 214 -11.75 22.88 -11.58
N PHE A 215 -11.81 21.60 -11.91
CA PHE A 215 -10.79 20.96 -12.75
C PHE A 215 -10.83 21.41 -14.21
N SER A 216 -11.99 21.87 -14.70
CA SER A 216 -12.13 22.47 -16.04
C SER A 216 -11.48 23.85 -16.10
N PHE A 217 -11.77 24.74 -15.15
CA PHE A 217 -11.24 26.11 -15.16
C PHE A 217 -9.76 26.18 -14.77
N LEU A 218 -9.30 25.33 -13.85
CA LEU A 218 -7.91 25.31 -13.40
C LEU A 218 -7.06 24.26 -14.11
N LYS A 219 -7.46 23.85 -15.33
CA LYS A 219 -6.81 22.75 -16.07
C LYS A 219 -5.29 22.91 -16.17
N SER A 220 -4.80 24.07 -16.61
CA SER A 220 -3.36 24.35 -16.75
C SER A 220 -2.61 24.42 -15.40
N TYR A 221 -3.32 24.78 -14.32
CA TYR A 221 -2.74 24.89 -12.98
C TYR A 221 -2.82 23.59 -12.17
N THR A 222 -3.61 22.60 -12.63
CA THR A 222 -3.87 21.36 -11.90
C THR A 222 -3.68 20.11 -12.75
N MET A 223 -4.44 19.97 -13.85
CA MET A 223 -4.48 18.76 -14.67
C MET A 223 -3.14 18.39 -15.29
N ASP A 224 -2.34 19.37 -15.68
CA ASP A 224 -1.03 19.10 -16.27
C ASP A 224 -0.06 18.49 -15.24
N TYR A 225 -0.18 18.89 -13.97
CA TYR A 225 0.57 18.28 -12.87
C TYR A 225 0.09 16.87 -12.55
N TYR A 226 -1.23 16.64 -12.50
CA TYR A 226 -1.75 15.29 -12.31
C TYR A 226 -1.36 14.35 -13.44
N ARG A 227 -1.42 14.82 -14.69
CA ARG A 227 -1.01 14.03 -15.85
C ARG A 227 0.46 13.64 -15.77
N LYS A 228 1.34 14.59 -15.43
CA LYS A 228 2.77 14.30 -15.21
C LYS A 228 2.99 13.29 -14.10
N GLY A 229 2.27 13.41 -12.98
CA GLY A 229 2.32 12.43 -11.88
C GLY A 229 1.87 11.05 -12.33
N ILE A 230 0.73 10.94 -13.03
CA ILE A 230 0.22 9.68 -13.58
C ILE A 230 1.21 9.07 -14.57
N GLU A 231 1.77 9.88 -15.47
CA GLU A 231 2.75 9.45 -16.45
C GLU A 231 4.04 8.96 -15.78
N ALA A 232 4.59 9.70 -14.82
CA ALA A 232 5.76 9.26 -14.06
C ALA A 232 5.49 7.96 -13.29
N PHE A 233 4.32 7.84 -12.67
CA PHE A 233 3.92 6.63 -11.96
C PHE A 233 3.79 5.43 -12.92
N TRP A 234 3.12 5.59 -14.07
CA TRP A 234 2.85 4.50 -15.01
C TRP A 234 4.07 4.12 -15.85
N GLU A 235 4.81 5.11 -16.32
CA GLU A 235 5.88 4.94 -17.30
C GLU A 235 7.24 4.69 -16.69
N THR A 236 7.56 5.40 -15.60
CA THR A 236 8.82 5.27 -14.87
C THR A 236 8.58 4.86 -13.41
N PRO A 237 7.91 3.72 -13.16
CA PRO A 237 7.73 3.22 -11.80
C PRO A 237 9.08 2.83 -11.19
N VAL A 238 9.13 2.77 -9.86
CA VAL A 238 10.25 2.13 -9.17
C VAL A 238 10.09 0.62 -9.33
N ALA A 239 11.02 -0.01 -10.04
CA ALA A 239 10.97 -1.42 -10.38
C ALA A 239 11.27 -2.32 -9.18
N CYS A 240 10.24 -2.64 -8.40
CA CYS A 240 10.33 -3.56 -7.27
C CYS A 240 9.04 -4.39 -7.12
N PRO A 241 9.07 -5.48 -6.34
CA PRO A 241 7.87 -6.26 -6.06
C PRO A 241 6.76 -5.38 -5.47
N THR A 242 5.56 -5.50 -6.03
CA THR A 242 4.45 -4.61 -5.70
C THR A 242 3.15 -5.37 -5.43
N LEU A 243 2.43 -4.98 -4.38
CA LEU A 243 1.14 -5.52 -4.02
C LEU A 243 0.06 -4.43 -4.09
N PHE A 244 -1.03 -4.70 -4.79
CA PHE A 244 -2.21 -3.83 -4.87
C PHE A 244 -3.40 -4.44 -4.12
N PHE A 245 -4.06 -3.63 -3.30
CA PHE A 245 -5.35 -3.90 -2.67
C PHE A 245 -6.40 -2.94 -3.26
N TYR A 246 -7.49 -3.48 -3.82
CA TYR A 246 -8.53 -2.69 -4.48
C TYR A 246 -9.85 -3.46 -4.55
N SER A 247 -10.97 -2.78 -4.84
CA SER A 247 -12.27 -3.43 -5.01
C SER A 247 -13.03 -2.97 -6.26
N VAL A 248 -13.96 -3.81 -6.72
CA VAL A 248 -14.79 -3.56 -7.91
C VAL A 248 -15.75 -2.39 -7.68
N ASP A 249 -16.29 -2.27 -6.47
CA ASP A 249 -17.27 -1.26 -6.07
C ASP A 249 -16.68 0.06 -5.59
N ASP A 250 -15.35 0.20 -5.59
CA ASP A 250 -14.68 1.44 -5.19
C ASP A 250 -15.00 2.58 -6.18
N PRO A 251 -15.66 3.67 -5.72
CA PRO A 251 -15.99 4.79 -6.60
C PRO A 251 -14.79 5.65 -6.97
N MET A 252 -13.71 5.61 -6.17
CA MET A 252 -12.51 6.42 -6.31
C MET A 252 -11.34 5.65 -6.95
N SER A 253 -11.37 4.31 -6.87
CA SER A 253 -10.37 3.42 -7.47
C SER A 253 -10.99 2.58 -8.58
N ASP A 254 -10.79 2.96 -9.83
CA ASP A 254 -11.28 2.17 -10.95
C ASP A 254 -10.49 0.87 -11.12
N HIS A 255 -11.09 -0.24 -10.67
CA HIS A 255 -10.49 -1.57 -10.76
C HIS A 255 -10.05 -1.95 -12.18
N THR A 256 -10.76 -1.49 -13.23
CA THR A 256 -10.36 -1.82 -14.62
C THR A 256 -9.07 -1.12 -15.02
N THR A 257 -8.87 0.11 -14.52
CA THR A 257 -7.64 0.88 -14.70
C THR A 257 -6.51 0.29 -13.87
N VAL A 258 -6.78 -0.16 -12.63
CA VAL A 258 -5.79 -0.91 -11.81
C VAL A 258 -5.39 -2.21 -12.52
N ASP A 259 -6.35 -3.00 -12.98
CA ASP A 259 -6.08 -4.25 -13.72
C ASP A 259 -5.21 -3.99 -14.97
N LYS A 260 -5.43 -2.86 -15.66
CA LYS A 260 -4.61 -2.46 -16.81
C LYS A 260 -3.19 -2.10 -16.39
N LEU A 261 -3.04 -1.30 -15.34
CA LEU A 261 -1.74 -0.92 -14.77
C LEU A 261 -0.92 -2.15 -14.42
N LEU A 262 -1.51 -3.09 -13.67
CA LEU A 262 -0.84 -4.33 -13.27
C LEU A 262 -0.32 -5.10 -14.49
N ARG A 263 -1.17 -5.31 -15.51
CA ARG A 263 -0.75 -5.98 -16.76
C ARG A 263 0.37 -5.25 -17.48
N ASP A 264 0.35 -3.93 -17.52
CA ASP A 264 1.37 -3.14 -18.20
C ASP A 264 2.71 -3.20 -17.44
N TRP A 265 2.68 -3.18 -16.11
CA TRP A 265 3.88 -3.37 -15.27
C TRP A 265 4.43 -4.81 -15.33
N GLU A 266 3.55 -5.82 -15.38
CA GLU A 266 3.93 -7.22 -15.61
C GLU A 266 4.68 -7.39 -16.94
N LYS A 267 4.18 -6.76 -18.02
CA LYS A 267 4.85 -6.76 -19.34
C LYS A 267 6.21 -6.05 -19.32
N LYS A 268 6.38 -5.06 -18.43
CA LYS A 268 7.67 -4.40 -18.17
C LYS A 268 8.61 -5.25 -17.29
N GLY A 269 8.18 -6.45 -16.88
CA GLY A 269 8.98 -7.39 -16.09
C GLY A 269 8.93 -7.16 -14.58
N MET A 270 7.99 -6.34 -14.09
CA MET A 270 7.79 -6.14 -12.66
C MET A 270 7.02 -7.30 -12.03
N GLU A 271 7.42 -7.71 -10.83
CA GLU A 271 6.63 -8.65 -10.02
C GLU A 271 5.49 -7.88 -9.36
N VAL A 272 4.29 -8.02 -9.92
CA VAL A 272 3.10 -7.39 -9.37
C VAL A 272 2.10 -8.44 -8.87
N GLN A 273 1.41 -8.13 -7.78
CA GLN A 273 0.35 -8.95 -7.20
C GLN A 273 -0.86 -8.05 -6.95
N GLY A 274 -2.05 -8.52 -7.29
CA GLY A 274 -3.29 -7.78 -7.07
C GLY A 274 -4.29 -8.61 -6.26
N LYS A 275 -4.77 -8.08 -5.15
CA LYS A 275 -5.94 -8.58 -4.44
C LYS A 275 -7.13 -7.65 -4.71
N LYS A 276 -8.06 -8.18 -5.51
CA LYS A 276 -9.33 -7.54 -5.86
C LYS A 276 -10.48 -8.16 -5.06
N TRP A 277 -11.26 -7.32 -4.37
CA TRP A 277 -12.54 -7.73 -3.77
C TRP A 277 -13.73 -7.29 -4.61
N GLU A 278 -14.82 -8.04 -4.56
CA GLU A 278 -16.10 -7.61 -5.18
C GLU A 278 -16.70 -6.41 -4.46
N LYS A 279 -16.62 -6.42 -3.13
CA LYS A 279 -17.12 -5.34 -2.28
C LYS A 279 -16.12 -5.00 -1.20
N SER A 280 -15.66 -3.76 -1.21
CA SER A 280 -15.03 -3.18 -0.04
C SER A 280 -15.02 -1.65 -0.09
N VAL A 281 -15.15 -1.01 1.07
CA VAL A 281 -15.08 0.43 1.17
C VAL A 281 -13.66 0.92 0.87
N HIS A 282 -13.57 1.99 0.08
CA HIS A 282 -12.34 2.72 -0.23
C HIS A 282 -11.49 2.99 1.02
N ALA A 283 -10.20 2.62 0.98
CA ALA A 283 -9.23 2.70 2.08
C ALA A 283 -9.65 1.95 3.36
N GLY A 284 -10.65 1.06 3.26
CA GLY A 284 -11.25 0.30 4.35
C GLY A 284 -11.00 -1.20 4.28
N HIS A 285 -10.17 -1.67 3.34
CA HIS A 285 -9.94 -3.11 3.08
C HIS A 285 -9.47 -3.88 4.32
N LEU A 286 -8.54 -3.34 5.10
CA LEU A 286 -8.11 -3.96 6.36
C LEU A 286 -9.25 -4.11 7.37
N ARG A 287 -10.19 -3.17 7.42
CA ARG A 287 -11.32 -3.22 8.36
C ARG A 287 -12.34 -4.28 7.95
N GLU A 288 -12.59 -4.42 6.66
CA GLU A 288 -13.66 -5.28 6.14
C GLU A 288 -13.19 -6.72 5.91
N HIS A 289 -11.94 -6.88 5.51
CA HIS A 289 -11.35 -8.17 5.15
C HIS A 289 -10.12 -8.48 6.00
N THR A 290 -10.18 -8.21 7.31
CA THR A 290 -9.02 -8.18 8.21
C THR A 290 -8.10 -9.39 8.11
N GLN A 291 -8.66 -10.61 8.21
CA GLN A 291 -7.87 -11.84 8.19
C GLN A 291 -7.18 -12.05 6.84
N GLU A 292 -7.92 -11.88 5.75
CA GLU A 292 -7.39 -12.08 4.39
C GLU A 292 -6.34 -11.01 4.06
N TYR A 293 -6.66 -9.74 4.32
CA TYR A 293 -5.76 -8.61 4.14
C TYR A 293 -4.43 -8.83 4.89
N THR A 294 -4.52 -9.18 6.18
CA THR A 294 -3.33 -9.36 7.02
C THR A 294 -2.48 -10.55 6.56
N ASN A 295 -3.12 -11.64 6.14
CA ASN A 295 -2.40 -12.82 5.63
C ASN A 295 -1.65 -12.51 4.33
N ILE A 296 -2.31 -11.86 3.37
CA ILE A 296 -1.68 -11.49 2.09
C ILE A 296 -0.52 -10.53 2.33
N LEU A 297 -0.74 -9.49 3.14
CA LEU A 297 0.31 -8.52 3.47
C LEU A 297 1.51 -9.18 4.17
N ASN A 298 1.26 -10.02 5.18
CA ASN A 298 2.32 -10.75 5.89
C ASN A 298 3.11 -11.64 4.92
N ASN A 299 2.43 -12.40 4.07
CA ASN A 299 3.09 -13.32 3.13
C ASN A 299 3.95 -12.55 2.13
N PHE A 300 3.43 -11.45 1.59
CA PHE A 300 4.17 -10.57 0.69
C PHE A 300 5.44 -10.02 1.37
N ILE A 301 5.30 -9.38 2.53
CA ILE A 301 6.42 -8.77 3.24
C ILE A 301 7.45 -9.80 3.71
N ASN A 302 7.02 -10.94 4.27
CA ASN A 302 7.92 -12.00 4.71
C ASN A 302 8.67 -12.61 3.51
N GLY A 303 8.01 -12.78 2.37
CA GLY A 303 8.64 -13.23 1.13
C GLY A 303 9.76 -12.30 0.69
N LEU A 304 9.56 -10.97 0.79
CA LEU A 304 10.59 -9.98 0.46
C LEU A 304 11.76 -9.99 1.45
N GLN A 305 11.47 -10.06 2.75
CA GLN A 305 12.52 -10.12 3.77
C GLN A 305 13.37 -11.39 3.66
N ALA A 306 12.79 -12.52 3.25
CA ALA A 306 13.49 -13.80 3.07
C ALA A 306 14.42 -13.83 1.84
N ARG A 307 14.12 -13.04 0.80
CA ARG A 307 14.95 -12.95 -0.43
C ARG A 307 16.28 -12.23 -0.20
N VAL A 308 16.41 -11.48 0.89
CA VAL A 308 17.68 -10.82 1.21
C VAL A 308 18.60 -11.84 1.89
N PRO A 309 19.76 -12.19 1.31
CA PRO A 309 20.69 -13.11 1.93
C PRO A 309 21.07 -12.60 3.32
N LYS A 310 21.04 -13.48 4.34
CA LYS A 310 21.51 -13.19 5.71
C LYS A 310 23.04 -12.97 5.79
N SER A 311 23.74 -12.84 4.67
CA SER A 311 25.20 -12.69 4.62
C SER A 311 25.60 -11.22 4.68
N LYS A 312 25.68 -10.71 5.91
CA LYS A 312 26.60 -9.68 6.45
C LYS A 312 25.99 -9.20 7.78
N LEU A 313 25.91 -10.14 8.73
CA LEU A 313 25.93 -9.82 10.16
C LEU A 313 27.38 -9.80 10.60
#